data_AF-A0A8B7UV46-F1
#
_entry.id   AF-A0A8B7UV46-F1
#
_cell.length_a   1.000
_cell.length_b   1.000
_cell.length_c   1.000
_cell.angle_alpha   90.00
_cell.angle_beta   90.00
_cell.angle_gamma   90.00
#
_symmetry.space_group_name_H-M   'P 1'
#
loop_
_entity.id
_entity.type
_entity.pdbx_description
1 polymer ?
#
loop_
_entity_poly.entity_id
_entity_poly.type
_entity_poly.pdbx_seq_one_letter_code
_entity_poly.pdbx_strand_id
1 'polypeptide(L)'
;MSISLSSFIFLQIWINMAQIQQGGPDEKEKTTALKDLLSRIDLDELMKKDEPPLDFPDTLEGFEYAFNEKGQLRHIKTGEPFVFNYREDLHRWNQKRYEALGEVCYIYSINFVFFNFKY
;
A
#
# COMPACT_ATOMS: atom_id res chain seq x y z
N MET A 1 -52.79 -32.77 23.45
CA MET A 1 -51.31 -32.60 23.48
C MET A 1 -51.02 -31.31 24.23
N SER A 2 -50.35 -31.39 25.37
CA SER A 2 -50.04 -30.23 26.23
C SER A 2 -48.76 -29.55 25.73
N ILE A 3 -48.88 -28.31 25.28
CA ILE A 3 -47.71 -27.47 24.96
C ILE A 3 -47.08 -27.05 26.28
N SER A 4 -45.82 -27.42 26.53
CA SER A 4 -45.14 -27.07 27.77
C SER A 4 -44.87 -25.56 27.83
N LEU A 5 -44.96 -24.97 29.03
CA LEU A 5 -44.65 -23.55 29.26
C LEU A 5 -43.24 -23.17 28.76
N SER A 6 -42.31 -24.12 28.80
CA SER A 6 -40.95 -23.95 28.26
C SER A 6 -40.93 -23.70 26.76
N SER A 7 -41.79 -24.37 25.98
CA SER A 7 -41.88 -24.18 24.53
C SER A 7 -42.31 -22.75 24.16
N PHE A 8 -43.18 -22.13 24.96
CA PHE A 8 -43.59 -20.73 24.78
C PHE A 8 -42.45 -19.74 25.02
N ILE A 9 -41.62 -19.99 26.02
CA ILE A 9 -40.47 -19.12 26.33
C ILE A 9 -39.45 -19.17 25.20
N PHE A 10 -39.15 -20.37 24.68
CA PHE A 10 -38.23 -20.52 23.55
C PHE A 10 -38.75 -19.85 22.27
N LEU A 11 -40.06 -19.94 22.01
CA LEU A 11 -40.69 -19.29 20.86
C LEU A 11 -40.57 -17.76 20.96
N GLN A 12 -40.79 -17.19 22.15
CA GLN A 12 -40.65 -15.75 22.38
C GLN A 12 -39.22 -15.26 22.21
N ILE A 13 -38.23 -16.01 22.70
CA ILE A 13 -36.82 -15.66 22.49
C ILE A 13 -36.46 -15.71 21.00
N TRP A 14 -36.93 -16.72 20.27
CA TRP A 14 -36.66 -16.84 18.83
C TRP A 14 -37.26 -15.70 18.01
N ILE A 15 -38.50 -15.28 18.33
CA ILE A 15 -39.15 -14.14 17.68
C ILE A 15 -38.37 -12.84 17.94
N ASN A 16 -37.94 -12.59 19.18
CA ASN A 16 -37.12 -11.41 19.51
C ASN A 16 -35.77 -11.42 18.75
N MET A 17 -35.10 -12.58 18.67
CA MET A 17 -33.84 -12.71 17.93
C MET A 17 -34.04 -12.51 16.42
N ALA A 18 -35.15 -12.98 15.85
CA ALA A 18 -35.49 -12.78 14.45
C ALA A 18 -35.81 -11.31 14.13
N GLN A 19 -36.46 -10.59 15.06
CA GLN A 19 -36.71 -9.15 14.92
C GLN A 19 -35.41 -8.32 15.04
N ILE A 20 -34.45 -8.73 15.88
CA ILE A 20 -33.15 -8.06 16.02
C ILE A 20 -32.26 -8.26 14.78
N GLN A 21 -32.29 -9.43 14.13
CA GLN A 21 -31.53 -9.68 12.89
C GLN A 21 -32.09 -8.93 11.68
N GLN A 22 -33.38 -8.60 11.71
CA GLN A 22 -34.01 -7.70 10.76
C GLN A 22 -33.76 -6.24 11.19
N GLY A 23 -32.50 -5.81 11.16
CA GLY A 23 -32.17 -4.38 11.23
C GLY A 23 -33.12 -3.62 10.31
N GLY A 24 -33.83 -2.64 10.88
CA GLY A 24 -35.01 -2.03 10.26
C GLY A 24 -34.74 -1.49 8.85
N PRO A 25 -35.78 -1.31 8.02
CA PRO A 25 -35.64 -0.81 6.65
C PRO A 25 -34.73 0.42 6.56
N ASP A 26 -34.85 1.33 7.52
CA ASP A 26 -34.07 2.56 7.63
C ASP A 26 -32.55 2.35 7.77
N GLU A 27 -32.08 1.29 8.43
CA GLU A 27 -30.63 1.04 8.58
C GLU A 27 -30.03 0.39 7.35
N LYS A 28 -30.78 -0.50 6.69
CA LYS A 28 -30.38 -1.09 5.40
C LYS A 28 -30.36 -0.04 4.29
N GLU A 29 -31.31 0.88 4.28
CA GLU A 29 -31.33 2.00 3.35
C GLU A 29 -30.19 2.99 3.61
N LYS A 30 -29.94 3.38 4.87
CA LYS A 30 -28.80 4.23 5.24
C LYS A 30 -27.47 3.59 4.87
N THR A 31 -27.28 2.29 5.12
CA THR A 31 -26.04 1.59 4.75
C THR A 31 -25.88 1.43 3.24
N THR A 32 -26.97 1.29 2.49
CA THR A 32 -26.95 1.24 1.02
C THR A 32 -26.64 2.61 0.43
N ALA A 33 -27.26 3.67 0.94
CA ALA A 33 -26.98 5.05 0.52
C ALA A 33 -25.54 5.47 0.86
N LEU A 34 -25.01 5.07 2.02
CA LEU A 34 -23.63 5.34 2.41
C LEU A 34 -22.66 4.59 1.48
N LYS A 35 -22.91 3.31 1.18
CA LYS A 35 -22.11 2.54 0.21
C LYS A 35 -22.16 3.12 -1.20
N ASP A 36 -23.33 3.58 -1.64
CA ASP A 36 -23.53 4.25 -2.93
C ASP A 36 -22.75 5.59 -3.00
N LEU A 37 -22.81 6.40 -1.94
CA LEU A 37 -22.01 7.62 -1.83
C LEU A 37 -20.50 7.34 -1.79
N LEU A 38 -20.05 6.32 -1.05
CA LEU A 38 -18.65 5.88 -1.03
C LEU A 38 -18.18 5.37 -2.39
N SER A 39 -19.04 4.67 -3.14
CA SER A 39 -18.72 4.17 -4.48
C SER A 39 -18.63 5.27 -5.54
N ARG A 40 -19.26 6.43 -5.30
CA ARG A 40 -19.15 7.63 -6.15
C ARG A 40 -17.90 8.45 -5.86
N ILE A 41 -17.29 8.27 -4.69
CA ILE A 41 -15.98 8.83 -4.39
C ILE A 41 -14.97 7.94 -5.10
N ASP A 42 -14.31 8.48 -6.12
CA ASP A 42 -13.28 7.75 -6.85
C ASP A 42 -12.08 7.57 -5.91
N LEU A 43 -12.01 6.41 -5.25
CA LEU A 43 -10.96 6.08 -4.28
C LEU A 43 -9.58 6.18 -4.94
N ASP A 44 -9.50 5.91 -6.24
CA ASP A 44 -8.30 6.06 -7.05
C ASP A 44 -7.89 7.54 -7.20
N GLU A 45 -8.85 8.47 -7.22
CA GLU A 45 -8.58 9.91 -7.29
C GLU A 45 -8.13 10.49 -5.93
N LEU A 46 -8.62 9.92 -4.82
CA LEU A 46 -8.10 10.22 -3.48
C LEU A 46 -6.71 9.62 -3.26
N MET A 47 -6.48 8.37 -3.68
CA MET A 47 -5.17 7.72 -3.58
C MET A 47 -4.12 8.43 -4.44
N LYS A 48 -4.49 8.98 -5.60
CA LYS A 48 -3.60 9.81 -6.44
C LYS A 48 -3.14 11.11 -5.77
N LYS A 49 -3.91 11.67 -4.84
CA LYS A 49 -3.53 12.91 -4.14
C LYS A 49 -2.47 12.69 -3.06
N ASP A 50 -2.39 11.48 -2.52
CA ASP A 50 -1.43 11.11 -1.46
C ASP A 50 -0.19 10.39 -2.01
N GLU A 51 -0.11 10.13 -3.32
CA GLU A 51 1.10 9.58 -3.94
C GLU A 51 2.26 10.59 -3.82
N PRO A 52 3.44 10.16 -3.34
CA PRO A 52 4.59 11.06 -3.23
C PRO A 52 5.00 11.55 -4.63
N PRO A 53 5.57 12.76 -4.73
CA PRO A 53 6.09 13.26 -6.00
C PRO A 53 7.07 12.23 -6.59
N LEU A 54 6.96 12.04 -7.90
CA LEU A 54 7.85 11.18 -8.69
C LEU A 54 9.11 11.94 -9.14
N ASP A 55 9.61 12.81 -8.26
CA ASP A 55 10.85 13.53 -8.46
C ASP A 55 11.96 12.77 -7.76
N PHE A 56 12.79 12.11 -8.55
CA PHE A 56 13.91 11.32 -8.05
C PHE A 56 15.22 12.06 -8.32
N PRO A 57 16.20 11.95 -7.41
CA PRO A 57 17.53 12.50 -7.63
C PRO A 57 18.21 11.81 -8.81
N ASP A 58 19.18 12.50 -9.41
CA ASP A 58 19.98 12.06 -10.56
C ASP A 58 21.38 11.57 -10.17
N THR A 59 21.67 11.49 -8.86
CA THR A 59 22.96 11.05 -8.31
C THR A 59 22.79 9.96 -7.27
N LEU A 60 23.78 9.05 -7.17
CA LEU A 60 23.78 7.98 -6.16
C LEU A 60 23.70 8.54 -4.74
N GLU A 61 24.44 9.62 -4.50
CA GLU A 61 24.47 10.36 -3.24
C GLU A 61 23.09 10.94 -2.89
N GLY A 62 22.35 11.44 -3.89
CA GLY A 62 20.97 11.89 -3.72
C GLY A 62 20.01 10.76 -3.32
N PHE A 63 20.27 9.53 -3.76
CA PHE A 63 19.53 8.34 -3.26
C PHE A 63 20.04 7.82 -1.91
N GLU A 64 21.00 8.50 -1.30
CA GLU A 64 21.71 8.09 -0.09
C GLU A 64 22.44 6.75 -0.24
N TYR A 65 22.87 6.39 -1.46
CA TYR A 65 23.66 5.18 -1.73
C TYR A 65 25.05 5.50 -2.27
N ALA A 66 26.01 4.62 -1.99
CA ALA A 66 27.32 4.61 -2.59
C ALA A 66 27.81 3.17 -2.77
N PHE A 67 28.74 2.96 -3.70
CA PHE A 67 29.44 1.68 -3.81
C PHE A 67 30.52 1.59 -2.74
N ASN A 68 30.53 0.50 -1.98
CA ASN A 68 31.65 0.21 -1.07
C ASN A 68 32.88 -0.30 -1.84
N GLU A 69 34.00 -0.52 -1.13
CA GLU A 69 35.24 -1.05 -1.71
C GLU A 69 35.08 -2.40 -2.43
N LYS A 70 34.03 -3.16 -2.09
CA LYS A 70 33.69 -4.45 -2.70
C LYS A 70 32.78 -4.31 -3.93
N GLY A 71 32.45 -3.09 -4.34
CA GLY A 71 31.53 -2.81 -5.45
C GLY A 71 30.05 -3.09 -5.11
N GLN A 72 29.67 -3.13 -3.84
CA GLN A 72 28.29 -3.34 -3.41
C GLN A 72 27.60 -2.00 -3.16
N LEU A 73 26.39 -1.84 -3.69
CA LEU A 73 25.55 -0.66 -3.44
C LEU A 73 25.03 -0.68 -1.99
N ARG A 74 25.42 0.31 -1.19
CA ARG A 74 25.09 0.42 0.23
C ARG A 74 24.64 1.81 0.61
N HIS A 75 23.75 1.88 1.57
CA HIS A 75 23.29 3.15 2.10
C HIS A 75 24.45 3.89 2.77
N ILE A 76 24.63 5.19 2.49
CA ILE A 76 25.78 5.98 2.95
C ILE A 76 25.76 6.12 4.48
N LYS A 77 24.58 6.37 5.06
CA LYS A 77 24.41 6.57 6.50
C LYS A 77 24.40 5.25 7.31
N THR A 78 23.59 4.28 6.90
CA THR A 78 23.37 3.04 7.68
C THR A 78 24.28 1.89 7.25
N GLY A 79 24.86 1.94 6.05
CA GLY A 79 25.65 0.83 5.48
C GLY A 79 24.81 -0.37 5.03
N GLU A 80 23.48 -0.26 5.14
CA GLU A 80 22.55 -1.34 4.81
C GLU A 80 22.59 -1.66 3.30
N PRO A 81 22.38 -2.93 2.93
CA PRO A 81 22.27 -3.31 1.54
C PRO A 81 21.06 -2.66 0.88
N PHE A 82 21.09 -2.59 -0.45
CA PHE A 82 19.95 -2.12 -1.23
C PHE A 82 18.68 -2.98 -1.03
N VAL A 83 17.52 -2.32 -0.99
CA VAL A 83 16.21 -2.95 -0.72
C VAL A 83 15.20 -2.58 -1.82
N PHE A 84 14.51 -3.61 -2.35
CA PHE A 84 13.50 -3.50 -3.42
C PHE A 84 12.08 -3.16 -2.93
N ASN A 85 11.86 -3.03 -1.64
CA ASN A 85 10.58 -2.54 -1.11
C ASN A 85 10.83 -1.37 -0.14
N TYR A 86 11.18 -0.21 -0.70
CA TYR A 86 11.50 0.96 0.13
C TYR A 86 10.27 1.47 0.90
N ARG A 87 9.08 1.39 0.31
CA ARG A 87 7.79 1.68 0.96
C ARG A 87 6.81 0.53 0.70
N GLU A 88 6.31 -0.10 1.76
CA GLU A 88 5.53 -1.34 1.64
C GLU A 88 4.26 -1.19 0.78
N ASP A 89 3.57 -0.06 0.88
CA ASP A 89 2.26 0.15 0.24
C ASP A 89 2.34 0.84 -1.13
N LEU A 90 3.53 1.27 -1.55
CA LEU A 90 3.72 2.17 -2.70
C LEU A 90 4.53 1.50 -3.82
N HIS A 91 3.99 0.40 -4.37
CA HIS A 91 4.66 -0.38 -5.41
C HIS A 91 4.97 0.43 -6.68
N ARG A 92 4.04 1.29 -7.13
CA ARG A 92 4.22 2.16 -8.30
C ARG A 92 5.38 3.15 -8.10
N TRP A 93 5.42 3.78 -6.94
CA TRP A 93 6.48 4.73 -6.60
C TRP A 93 7.82 4.04 -6.43
N ASN A 94 7.85 2.89 -5.74
CA ASN A 94 9.06 2.07 -5.60
C ASN A 94 9.62 1.66 -6.96
N GLN A 95 8.77 1.21 -7.88
CA GLN A 95 9.17 0.87 -9.24
C GLN A 95 9.85 2.06 -9.94
N LYS A 96 9.22 3.24 -9.90
CA LYS A 96 9.79 4.45 -10.52
C LYS A 96 11.11 4.87 -9.87
N ARG A 97 11.24 4.70 -8.55
CA ARG A 97 12.51 4.89 -7.84
C ARG A 97 13.60 3.95 -8.34
N TYR A 98 13.27 2.68 -8.62
CA TYR A 98 14.23 1.69 -9.12
C TYR A 98 14.67 1.98 -10.55
N GLU A 99 13.75 2.44 -11.40
CA GLU A 99 14.07 2.90 -12.75
C GLU A 99 15.10 4.04 -12.68
N ALA A 100 14.81 5.09 -11.90
CA ALA A 100 15.71 6.23 -11.75
C ALA A 100 17.07 5.84 -11.15
N LEU A 101 17.09 5.05 -10.07
CA LEU A 101 18.34 4.58 -9.46
C LEU A 101 19.17 3.71 -10.43
N GLY A 102 18.50 2.87 -11.23
CA GLY A 102 19.12 2.02 -12.24
C GLY A 102 19.81 2.82 -13.34
N GLU A 103 19.16 3.88 -13.84
CA GLU A 103 19.76 4.80 -14.83
C GLU A 103 21.04 5.45 -14.29
N VAL A 104 21.00 5.95 -13.06
CA VAL A 104 22.17 6.56 -12.41
C VAL A 104 23.29 5.52 -12.23
N CYS A 105 22.97 4.31 -11.79
CA CYS A 105 23.96 3.22 -11.66
C CYS A 105 24.58 2.84 -13.01
N TYR A 106 23.79 2.84 -14.09
CA TYR A 106 24.27 2.53 -15.44
C TYR A 106 25.24 3.61 -15.94
N ILE A 107 24.88 4.89 -15.78
CA ILE A 107 25.75 6.02 -16.13
C ILE A 107 27.05 5.96 -15.31
N TYR A 108 26.96 5.70 -14.01
CA TYR A 108 28.14 5.53 -13.16
C TYR A 108 29.04 4.41 -13.66
N SER A 109 28.46 3.25 -14.00
CA SER A 109 29.20 2.08 -14.50
C SER A 109 29.89 2.36 -15.84
N ILE A 110 29.20 3.02 -16.78
CA ILE A 110 29.78 3.46 -18.04
C ILE A 110 30.95 4.39 -17.79
N ASN A 111 30.77 5.44 -16.99
CA ASN A 111 31.83 6.39 -16.68
C ASN A 111 33.01 5.68 -16.02
N PHE A 112 32.75 4.81 -15.04
CA PHE A 112 33.80 4.03 -14.39
C PHE A 112 34.60 3.21 -15.40
N VAL A 113 33.94 2.49 -16.31
CA VAL A 113 34.62 1.70 -17.35
C VAL A 113 35.39 2.60 -18.32
N PHE A 114 34.75 3.66 -18.83
CA PHE A 114 35.34 4.55 -19.83
C PHE A 114 36.51 5.39 -19.29
N PHE A 115 36.52 5.74 -18.01
CA PHE A 115 37.61 6.52 -17.42
C PHE A 115 38.74 5.64 -16.87
N ASN A 116 38.44 4.44 -16.36
CA ASN A 116 39.45 3.58 -15.74
C ASN A 116 40.12 2.60 -16.73
N PHE A 117 39.49 2.26 -17.86
CA PHE A 117 40.05 1.33 -18.85
C PHE A 117 40.56 2.00 -20.13
N LYS A 118 40.76 3.31 -20.10
CA LYS A 118 41.24 4.09 -21.26
C LYS A 118 42.74 4.35 -21.17
N TYR A 119 43.55 3.34 -20.86
CA TYR A 119 45.02 3.32 -21.04
C TYR A 119 45.49 1.89 -21.25
#